data_AF-A0A959FQU1-F1
#
_entry.id   AF-A0A959FQU1-F1
#
_cell.length_a   1.000
_cell.length_b   1.000
_cell.length_c   1.000
_cell.angle_alpha   90.00
_cell.angle_beta   90.00
_cell.angle_gamma   90.00
#
_symmetry.space_group_name_H-M   'P 1'
#
loop_
_entity.id
_entity.type
_entity.pdbx_description
1 polymer ?
#
loop_
_entity_poly.entity_id
_entity_poly.type
_entity_poly.pdbx_seq_one_letter_code
_entity_poly.pdbx_strand_id
1 'polypeptide(L)'
;MKKMTWWFAAVLALLNTHAFAQQGPYHRVRIDISGDQLSRVAALGLEVDHGTLHPGLYLENDYSQRELARLDDAGIAYRIVIPDVQSLYADPWRGRGAARGPGDCSLPTAEGDMTFPVPTHFRLGTMAGFYTYEDALAILDTMRQLYPQLITSRRPMDGVATIEGRPIFWLRVSDNPDT
;
A
#
# COMPACT_ATOMS: atom_id res chain seq x y z
N MET A 1 10.40 31.87 48.42
CA MET A 1 9.68 31.39 47.21
C MET A 1 10.56 31.37 45.95
N LYS A 2 11.83 30.91 46.03
CA LYS A 2 12.77 30.85 44.88
C LYS A 2 13.28 29.44 44.52
N LYS A 3 12.88 28.41 45.29
CA LYS A 3 13.34 27.02 45.09
C LYS A 3 12.40 26.15 44.23
N MET A 4 11.16 26.60 43.99
CA MET A 4 10.15 25.84 43.24
C MET A 4 10.26 26.03 41.71
N THR A 5 10.90 27.11 41.26
CA THR A 5 11.05 27.43 39.82
C THR A 5 12.15 26.62 39.13
N TRP A 6 13.10 26.06 39.87
CA TRP A 6 14.16 25.22 39.29
C TRP A 6 13.70 23.80 38.94
N TRP A 7 12.69 23.27 39.63
CA TRP A 7 12.13 21.95 39.33
C TRP A 7 11.25 21.96 38.08
N PHE A 8 10.52 23.05 37.83
CA PHE A 8 9.73 23.21 36.61
C PHE A 8 10.59 23.36 35.35
N ALA A 9 11.76 23.99 35.45
CA ALA A 9 12.71 24.10 34.33
C ALA A 9 13.38 22.75 33.98
N ALA A 10 13.62 21.89 34.98
CA ALA A 10 14.22 20.57 34.75
C ALA A 10 13.24 19.55 34.14
N VAL A 11 11.94 19.64 34.45
CA VAL A 11 10.91 18.77 33.87
C VAL A 11 10.57 19.18 32.42
N LEU A 12 10.70 20.45 32.06
CA LEU A 12 10.49 20.93 30.69
C LEU A 12 11.65 20.57 29.73
N ALA A 13 12.84 20.27 30.26
CA ALA A 13 14.01 19.86 29.47
C ALA A 13 14.03 18.35 29.13
N LEU A 14 13.14 17.55 29.72
CA LEU A 14 13.00 16.10 29.45
C LEU A 14 11.88 15.76 28.45
N LEU A 15 11.19 16.78 27.92
CA LEU A 15 10.17 16.61 26.89
C LEU A 15 10.80 16.65 25.49
N ASN A 16 11.00 15.45 24.94
CA ASN A 16 10.93 15.14 23.51
C ASN A 16 12.05 15.67 22.59
N THR A 17 13.27 15.17 22.76
CA THR A 17 14.12 14.90 21.59
C THR A 17 13.79 13.53 21.01
N HIS A 18 12.54 13.30 20.62
CA HIS A 18 12.24 12.27 19.63
C HIS A 18 12.54 12.90 18.27
N ALA A 19 13.83 12.89 17.90
CA ALA A 19 14.18 12.97 16.50
C ALA A 19 13.57 11.73 15.84
N PHE A 20 12.33 11.86 15.34
CA PHE A 20 11.83 10.94 14.35
C PHE A 20 12.86 10.99 13.23
N ALA A 21 13.65 9.93 13.10
CA ALA A 21 14.36 9.69 11.87
C ALA A 21 13.27 9.59 10.81
N GLN A 22 13.00 10.71 10.13
CA GLN A 22 12.11 10.70 8.98
C GLN A 22 12.73 9.68 8.04
N GLN A 23 12.03 8.57 7.84
CA GLN A 23 12.40 7.66 6.78
C GLN A 23 12.24 8.50 5.53
N GLY A 24 13.37 8.85 4.90
CA GLY A 24 13.37 9.57 3.65
C GLY A 24 12.60 8.77 2.59
N PRO A 25 12.27 9.41 1.45
CA PRO A 25 11.46 8.78 0.44
C PRO A 25 12.05 7.43 0.01
N TYR A 26 11.17 6.49 -0.31
CA TYR A 26 11.56 5.30 -1.04
C TYR A 26 11.80 5.66 -2.51
N HIS A 27 12.79 5.02 -3.11
CA HIS A 27 13.21 5.26 -4.48
C HIS A 27 12.98 4.00 -5.31
N ARG A 28 12.35 4.12 -6.48
CA ARG A 28 12.40 3.03 -7.47
C ARG A 28 13.75 3.05 -8.13
N VAL A 29 14.42 1.92 -8.09
CA VAL A 29 15.82 1.79 -8.50
C VAL A 29 15.96 0.60 -9.43
N ARG A 30 16.75 0.78 -10.48
CA ARG A 30 17.19 -0.28 -11.38
C ARG A 30 18.62 -0.69 -11.05
N ILE A 31 18.82 -1.97 -10.80
CA ILE A 31 20.12 -2.60 -10.55
C ILE A 31 20.41 -3.55 -11.70
N ASP A 32 21.61 -3.49 -12.28
CA ASP A 32 22.06 -4.51 -13.24
C ASP A 32 22.35 -5.81 -12.48
N ILE A 33 21.73 -6.90 -12.93
CA ILE A 33 21.83 -8.20 -12.25
C ILE A 33 22.51 -9.27 -13.09
N SER A 34 23.35 -8.86 -14.04
CA SER A 34 24.18 -9.79 -14.81
C SER A 34 25.13 -10.60 -13.90
N GLY A 35 25.37 -11.86 -14.26
CA GLY A 35 26.22 -12.75 -13.47
C GLY A 35 25.62 -13.12 -12.10
N ASP A 36 26.40 -12.91 -11.03
CA ASP A 36 26.04 -13.22 -9.64
C ASP A 36 25.46 -12.01 -8.88
N GLN A 37 25.26 -10.88 -9.55
CA GLN A 37 24.83 -9.64 -8.91
C GLN A 37 23.49 -9.77 -8.16
N LEU A 38 22.53 -10.55 -8.68
CA LEU A 38 21.25 -10.76 -8.00
C LEU A 38 21.42 -11.41 -6.62
N SER A 39 22.29 -12.42 -6.52
CA SER A 39 22.54 -13.11 -5.25
C SER A 39 23.34 -12.24 -4.29
N ARG A 40 24.24 -11.38 -4.81
CA ARG A 40 24.94 -10.37 -4.01
C ARG A 40 23.99 -9.34 -3.40
N VAL A 41 23.01 -8.84 -4.17
CA VAL A 41 21.98 -7.93 -3.66
C VAL A 41 21.15 -8.63 -2.57
N ALA A 42 20.68 -9.85 -2.82
CA ALA A 42 19.94 -10.63 -1.83
C ALA A 42 20.75 -10.89 -0.53
N ALA A 43 22.06 -11.13 -0.64
CA ALA A 43 22.94 -11.35 0.50
C ALA A 43 23.10 -10.13 1.43
N LEU A 44 22.76 -8.91 0.97
CA LEU A 44 22.70 -7.71 1.79
C LEU A 44 21.39 -7.60 2.60
N GLY A 45 20.51 -8.61 2.48
CA GLY A 45 19.18 -8.61 3.07
C GLY A 45 18.21 -7.65 2.37
N LEU A 46 18.49 -7.31 1.11
CA LEU A 46 17.59 -6.56 0.23
C LEU A 46 16.65 -7.53 -0.47
N GLU A 47 15.39 -7.14 -0.59
CA GLU A 47 14.37 -7.92 -1.27
C GLU A 47 14.55 -7.89 -2.79
N VAL A 48 14.39 -9.05 -3.42
CA VAL A 48 14.62 -9.26 -4.87
C VAL A 48 13.47 -10.00 -5.55
N ASP A 49 12.42 -10.34 -4.81
CA ASP A 49 11.33 -11.23 -5.20
C ASP A 49 10.02 -10.50 -5.52
N HIS A 50 9.90 -9.22 -5.16
CA HIS A 50 8.70 -8.39 -5.38
C HIS A 50 8.91 -7.22 -6.35
N GLY A 51 10.09 -7.12 -6.96
CA GLY A 51 10.40 -6.16 -8.01
C GLY A 51 10.10 -6.69 -9.43
N THR A 52 10.27 -5.83 -10.43
CA THR A 52 10.26 -6.22 -11.85
C THR A 52 11.62 -6.82 -12.20
N LEU A 53 11.66 -8.14 -12.31
CA LEU A 53 12.87 -8.89 -12.62
C LEU A 53 12.95 -9.18 -14.13
N HIS A 54 14.02 -8.73 -14.78
CA HIS A 54 14.43 -9.16 -16.11
C HIS A 54 15.66 -10.05 -15.98
N PRO A 55 15.51 -11.40 -16.07
CA PRO A 55 16.59 -12.34 -15.77
C PRO A 55 17.89 -12.05 -16.53
N GLY A 56 18.99 -11.95 -15.79
CA GLY A 56 20.32 -11.68 -16.34
C GLY A 56 20.54 -10.26 -16.87
N LEU A 57 19.55 -9.36 -16.74
CA LEU A 57 19.63 -7.99 -17.22
C LEU A 57 19.51 -6.99 -16.07
N TYR A 58 18.33 -6.87 -15.45
CA TYR A 58 18.14 -5.92 -14.36
C TYR A 58 17.01 -6.33 -13.42
N LEU A 59 17.08 -5.81 -12.20
CA LEU A 59 16.00 -5.78 -11.21
C LEU A 59 15.57 -4.33 -11.01
N GLU A 60 14.27 -4.07 -11.12
CA GLU A 60 13.68 -2.82 -10.64
C GLU A 60 12.87 -3.03 -9.39
N ASN A 61 13.21 -2.32 -8.32
CA ASN A 61 12.50 -2.42 -7.04
C ASN A 61 12.53 -1.10 -6.26
N ASP A 62 11.71 -0.99 -5.21
CA ASP A 62 11.55 0.22 -4.41
C ASP A 62 12.33 0.11 -3.09
N TYR A 63 13.47 0.80 -2.97
CA TYR A 63 14.34 0.75 -1.79
C TYR A 63 14.31 2.03 -0.97
N SER A 64 14.42 1.90 0.35
CA SER A 64 14.63 3.03 1.27
C SER A 64 16.05 3.60 1.13
N GLN A 65 16.27 4.81 1.66
CA GLN A 65 17.61 5.40 1.74
C GLN A 65 18.62 4.53 2.51
N ARG A 66 18.16 3.79 3.53
CA ARG A 66 19.03 2.90 4.33
C ARG A 66 19.48 1.69 3.52
N GLU A 67 18.61 1.19 2.66
CA GLU A 67 18.89 0.08 1.75
C GLU A 67 19.81 0.50 0.61
N LEU A 68 19.59 1.69 0.05
CA LEU A 68 20.51 2.27 -0.92
C LEU A 68 21.93 2.45 -0.37
N ALA A 69 22.06 2.91 0.88
CA ALA A 69 23.36 2.99 1.53
C ALA A 69 24.09 1.64 1.60
N ARG A 70 23.36 0.52 1.78
CA ARG A 70 23.97 -0.82 1.75
C ARG A 70 24.46 -1.21 0.36
N LEU A 71 23.76 -0.78 -0.69
CA LEU A 71 24.22 -0.98 -2.08
C LEU A 71 25.49 -0.16 -2.35
N ASP A 72 25.53 1.09 -1.88
CA ASP A 72 26.69 1.97 -2.00
C ASP A 72 27.91 1.39 -1.23
N ASP A 73 27.71 0.96 0.02
CA ASP A 73 28.75 0.33 0.85
C ASP A 73 29.30 -0.97 0.23
N ALA A 74 28.45 -1.72 -0.50
CA ALA A 74 28.82 -2.94 -1.19
C ALA A 74 29.41 -2.71 -2.60
N GLY A 75 29.51 -1.45 -3.05
CA GLY A 75 29.98 -1.07 -4.38
C GLY A 75 29.08 -1.58 -5.50
N ILE A 76 27.78 -1.77 -5.25
CA ILE A 76 26.81 -2.19 -6.24
C ILE A 76 26.19 -0.95 -6.88
N ALA A 77 26.50 -0.71 -8.15
CA ALA A 77 25.97 0.42 -8.89
C ALA A 77 24.48 0.25 -9.19
N TYR A 78 23.73 1.34 -9.12
CA TYR A 78 22.31 1.37 -9.41
C TYR A 78 21.89 2.70 -10.07
N ARG A 79 20.67 2.72 -10.61
CA ARG A 79 20.05 3.92 -11.20
C ARG A 79 18.72 4.20 -10.53
N ILE A 80 18.52 5.42 -10.06
CA ILE A 80 17.21 5.88 -9.59
C ILE A 80 16.30 6.09 -10.82
N VAL A 81 15.19 5.36 -10.88
CA VAL A 81 14.15 5.45 -11.90
C VAL A 81 13.03 6.38 -11.42
N ILE A 82 12.64 6.28 -10.15
CA ILE A 82 11.62 7.14 -9.54
C ILE A 82 12.18 7.69 -8.22
N PRO A 83 12.45 9.01 -8.13
CA PRO A 83 13.05 9.61 -6.95
C PRO A 83 12.16 9.64 -5.71
N ASP A 84 10.85 9.56 -5.84
CA ASP A 84 9.94 9.51 -4.69
C ASP A 84 8.70 8.70 -5.08
N VAL A 85 8.70 7.43 -4.69
CA VAL A 85 7.56 6.54 -4.98
C VAL A 85 6.36 6.89 -4.13
N GLN A 86 6.55 7.45 -2.92
CA GLN A 86 5.43 7.81 -2.05
C GLN A 86 4.62 8.96 -2.64
N SER A 87 5.30 9.99 -3.16
CA SER A 87 4.66 11.09 -3.90
C SER A 87 3.92 10.58 -5.14
N LEU A 88 4.54 9.67 -5.90
CA LEU A 88 3.89 9.03 -7.04
C LEU A 88 2.61 8.26 -6.64
N TYR A 89 2.65 7.47 -5.56
CA TYR A 89 1.50 6.68 -5.13
C TYR A 89 0.40 7.53 -4.49
N ALA A 90 0.75 8.67 -3.88
CA ALA A 90 -0.19 9.62 -3.29
C ALA A 90 -0.93 10.48 -4.34
N ASP A 91 -0.41 10.58 -5.57
CA ASP A 91 -1.03 11.38 -6.63
C ASP A 91 -2.39 10.79 -7.08
N PRO A 92 -3.51 11.49 -6.85
CA PRO A 92 -4.84 11.02 -7.26
C PRO A 92 -5.06 11.03 -8.78
N TRP A 93 -4.15 11.65 -9.54
CA TRP A 93 -4.15 11.66 -11.00
C TRP A 93 -3.27 10.56 -11.61
N ARG A 94 -2.57 9.77 -10.77
CA ARG A 94 -1.72 8.68 -11.24
C ARG A 94 -2.51 7.69 -12.10
N GLY A 95 -2.10 7.55 -13.35
CA GLY A 95 -2.70 6.59 -14.29
C GLY A 95 -4.07 7.00 -14.85
N ARG A 96 -4.60 8.20 -14.56
CA ARG A 96 -5.74 8.74 -15.32
C ARG A 96 -5.29 9.03 -16.75
N GLY A 97 -5.71 8.18 -17.68
CA GLY A 97 -5.32 8.24 -19.10
C GLY A 97 -4.67 6.95 -19.58
N ALA A 98 -4.10 6.15 -18.68
CA ALA A 98 -3.90 4.74 -18.93
C ALA A 98 -5.26 4.07 -18.69
N ALA A 99 -6.11 4.03 -19.71
CA ALA A 99 -7.08 2.96 -19.76
C ALA A 99 -6.29 1.69 -19.43
N ARG A 100 -6.71 0.94 -18.41
CA ARG A 100 -6.41 -0.48 -18.41
C ARG A 100 -7.12 -0.97 -19.66
N GLY A 101 -6.44 -0.87 -20.81
CA GLY A 101 -6.95 -1.39 -22.06
C GLY A 101 -7.40 -2.81 -21.79
N PRO A 102 -8.43 -3.31 -22.48
CA PRO A 102 -8.82 -4.71 -22.32
C PRO A 102 -7.56 -5.53 -22.58
N GLY A 103 -6.91 -6.01 -21.52
CA GLY A 103 -5.64 -6.71 -21.67
C GLY A 103 -5.99 -8.01 -22.34
N ASP A 104 -5.69 -8.16 -23.63
CA ASP A 104 -6.12 -9.28 -24.51
C ASP A 104 -7.50 -9.90 -24.21
N CYS A 105 -8.42 -9.12 -23.63
CA CYS A 105 -9.82 -9.45 -23.55
C CYS A 105 -10.37 -9.06 -24.91
N SER A 106 -10.00 -9.84 -25.92
CA SER A 106 -10.65 -9.89 -27.22
C SER A 106 -12.05 -10.49 -27.01
N LEU A 107 -12.89 -9.75 -26.29
CA LEU A 107 -14.33 -9.96 -26.33
C LEU A 107 -14.70 -9.72 -27.80
N PRO A 108 -15.37 -10.69 -28.46
CA PRO A 108 -15.81 -10.48 -29.83
C PRO A 108 -16.62 -9.19 -29.84
N THR A 109 -16.14 -8.21 -30.59
CA THR A 109 -16.86 -6.98 -30.91
C THR A 109 -18.03 -7.35 -31.81
N ALA A 110 -19.02 -8.00 -31.21
CA ALA A 110 -20.31 -8.30 -31.78
C ALA A 110 -21.31 -7.54 -30.93
N GLU A 111 -21.70 -6.39 -31.47
CA GLU A 111 -22.92 -5.64 -31.13
C GLU A 111 -22.94 -4.92 -29.77
N GLY A 112 -22.84 -3.59 -29.85
CA GLY A 112 -23.15 -2.69 -28.75
C GLY A 112 -21.92 -2.13 -28.06
N ASP A 113 -21.84 -0.81 -28.03
CA ASP A 113 -21.07 -0.09 -27.03
C ASP A 113 -21.46 -0.59 -25.64
N MET A 114 -20.70 -1.55 -25.09
CA MET A 114 -20.92 -2.08 -23.73
C MET A 114 -20.48 -1.02 -22.72
N THR A 115 -21.23 0.08 -22.67
CA THR A 115 -21.13 1.07 -21.61
C THR A 115 -21.85 0.52 -20.39
N PHE A 116 -21.09 -0.06 -19.46
CA PHE A 116 -21.62 -0.39 -18.15
C PHE A 116 -21.79 0.90 -17.35
N PRO A 117 -23.02 1.29 -16.96
CA PRO A 117 -23.20 2.46 -16.12
C PRO A 117 -22.54 2.21 -14.76
N VAL A 118 -21.95 3.27 -14.20
CA VAL A 118 -21.43 3.22 -12.83
C VAL A 118 -22.59 2.95 -11.87
N PRO A 119 -22.53 1.93 -11.00
CA PRO A 119 -23.59 1.64 -10.04
C PRO A 119 -23.91 2.85 -9.16
N THR A 120 -25.18 3.10 -8.87
CA THR A 120 -25.67 4.31 -8.16
C THR A 120 -24.97 4.57 -6.82
N HIS A 121 -24.59 3.52 -6.09
CA HIS A 121 -23.96 3.63 -4.76
C HIS A 121 -22.44 3.34 -4.77
N PHE A 122 -21.83 3.27 -5.95
CA PHE A 122 -20.39 3.17 -6.08
C PHE A 122 -19.73 4.53 -5.81
N ARG A 123 -18.65 4.54 -5.04
CA ARG A 123 -17.79 5.71 -4.84
C ARG A 123 -16.34 5.27 -4.79
N LEU A 124 -15.41 6.15 -5.14
CA LEU A 124 -13.99 5.87 -4.92
C LEU A 124 -13.62 6.09 -3.46
N GLY A 125 -12.52 5.49 -3.01
CA GLY A 125 -11.99 5.67 -1.67
C GLY A 125 -11.10 6.89 -1.51
N THR A 126 -10.77 7.22 -0.26
CA THR A 126 -10.04 8.43 0.08
C THR A 126 -8.53 8.34 -0.16
N MET A 127 -7.99 7.12 -0.32
CA MET A 127 -6.57 6.86 -0.51
C MET A 127 -6.23 6.78 -2.00
N ALA A 128 -6.16 7.95 -2.66
CA ALA A 128 -5.92 8.07 -4.11
C ALA A 128 -6.89 7.23 -4.97
N GLY A 129 -8.15 7.15 -4.53
CA GLY A 129 -9.20 6.36 -5.19
C GLY A 129 -9.37 4.94 -4.65
N PHE A 130 -8.39 4.41 -3.90
CA PHE A 130 -8.53 3.17 -3.13
C PHE A 130 -9.18 3.43 -1.77
N TYR A 131 -9.83 2.41 -1.21
CA TYR A 131 -10.38 2.49 0.14
C TYR A 131 -9.29 2.34 1.19
N THR A 132 -9.38 3.16 2.24
CA THR A 132 -8.75 2.80 3.51
C THR A 132 -9.47 1.59 4.13
N TYR A 133 -8.88 0.98 5.15
CA TYR A 133 -9.54 -0.09 5.88
C TYR A 133 -10.90 0.36 6.45
N GLU A 134 -10.96 1.56 7.03
CA GLU A 134 -12.19 2.13 7.58
C GLU A 134 -13.22 2.44 6.50
N ASP A 135 -12.79 2.99 5.35
CA ASP A 135 -13.67 3.20 4.19
C ASP A 135 -14.32 1.89 3.75
N ALA A 136 -13.52 0.81 3.65
CA ALA A 136 -14.00 -0.50 3.23
C ALA A 136 -15.04 -1.05 4.20
N LEU A 137 -14.81 -0.97 5.52
CA LEU A 137 -15.79 -1.40 6.51
C LEU A 137 -17.08 -0.57 6.45
N ALA A 138 -16.97 0.76 6.33
CA ALA A 138 -18.13 1.64 6.22
C ALA A 138 -18.96 1.35 4.95
N ILE A 139 -18.30 0.98 3.85
CA ILE A 139 -18.99 0.58 2.62
C ILE A 139 -19.73 -0.74 2.82
N LEU A 140 -19.13 -1.73 3.47
CA LEU A 140 -19.82 -2.99 3.79
C LEU A 140 -21.03 -2.76 4.69
N ASP A 141 -20.90 -1.89 5.69
CA ASP A 141 -22.01 -1.52 6.58
C ASP A 141 -23.12 -0.78 5.79
N THR A 142 -22.77 0.08 4.83
CA THR A 142 -23.71 0.75 3.92
C THR A 142 -24.40 -0.24 2.99
N MET A 143 -23.68 -1.23 2.45
CA MET A 143 -24.26 -2.29 1.61
C MET A 143 -25.32 -3.08 2.37
N ARG A 144 -25.09 -3.40 3.65
CA ARG A 144 -26.10 -4.04 4.51
C ARG A 144 -27.33 -3.18 4.73
N GLN A 145 -27.15 -1.87 4.92
CA GLN A 145 -28.26 -0.93 5.10
C GLN A 145 -29.13 -0.81 3.85
N LEU A 146 -28.51 -0.74 2.67
CA LEU A 146 -29.20 -0.58 1.39
C LEU A 146 -29.78 -1.89 0.84
N TYR A 147 -29.11 -3.02 1.10
CA TYR A 147 -29.46 -4.33 0.53
C TYR A 147 -29.56 -5.40 1.62
N PRO A 148 -30.48 -5.24 2.59
CA PRO A 148 -30.60 -6.13 3.74
C PRO A 148 -30.92 -7.59 3.39
N GLN A 149 -31.51 -7.82 2.22
CA GLN A 149 -31.89 -9.12 1.67
C GLN A 149 -30.81 -9.78 0.83
N LEU A 150 -29.63 -9.15 0.66
CA LEU A 150 -28.53 -9.70 -0.14
C LEU A 150 -27.25 -9.94 0.66
N ILE A 151 -27.05 -9.24 1.78
CA ILE A 151 -25.80 -9.32 2.54
C ILE A 151 -26.07 -9.28 4.05
N THR A 152 -25.26 -9.96 4.85
CA THR A 152 -25.29 -9.85 6.32
C THR A 152 -24.60 -8.58 6.83
N SER A 153 -24.85 -8.20 8.08
CA SER A 153 -23.89 -7.35 8.78
C SER A 153 -22.56 -8.11 8.91
N ARG A 154 -21.43 -7.39 8.90
CA ARG A 154 -20.15 -8.01 9.20
C ARG A 154 -20.13 -8.55 10.62
N ARG A 155 -19.59 -9.76 10.77
CA ARG A 155 -19.40 -10.42 12.06
C ARG A 155 -17.94 -10.77 12.25
N PRO A 156 -17.37 -10.53 13.44
CA PRO A 156 -16.03 -11.03 13.72
C PRO A 156 -16.05 -12.56 13.68
N MET A 157 -14.96 -13.15 13.23
CA MET A 157 -14.72 -14.59 13.32
C MET A 157 -14.31 -14.93 14.75
N ASP A 158 -14.97 -15.91 15.35
CA ASP A 158 -14.73 -16.28 16.74
C ASP A 158 -13.35 -16.94 16.91
N GLY A 159 -12.63 -16.50 17.94
CA GLY A 159 -11.31 -17.07 18.29
C GLY A 159 -10.19 -16.76 17.31
N VAL A 160 -10.43 -15.94 16.28
CA VAL A 160 -9.44 -15.59 15.26
C VAL A 160 -9.28 -14.07 15.19
N ALA A 161 -8.05 -13.61 15.36
CA ALA A 161 -7.66 -12.21 15.18
C ALA A 161 -6.35 -12.14 14.38
N THR A 162 -6.05 -10.96 13.84
CA THR A 162 -4.72 -10.70 13.27
C THR A 162 -3.66 -10.71 14.37
N ILE A 163 -2.38 -10.71 13.97
CA ILE A 163 -1.25 -10.62 14.91
C ILE A 163 -1.27 -9.35 15.78
N GLU A 164 -1.90 -8.28 15.29
CA GLU A 164 -2.11 -7.02 16.02
C GLU A 164 -3.42 -7.02 16.83
N GLY A 165 -4.09 -8.17 16.96
CA GLY A 165 -5.35 -8.31 17.71
C GLY A 165 -6.57 -7.71 17.02
N ARG A 166 -6.50 -7.40 15.72
CA ARG A 166 -7.66 -6.87 14.98
C ARG A 166 -8.62 -8.01 14.61
N PRO A 167 -9.95 -7.81 14.74
CA PRO A 167 -10.91 -8.84 14.36
C PRO A 167 -10.87 -9.09 12.84
N ILE A 168 -10.97 -10.36 12.45
CA ILE A 168 -11.22 -10.74 11.06
C ILE A 168 -12.72 -10.81 10.87
N PHE A 169 -13.26 -10.05 9.92
CA PHE A 169 -14.68 -10.02 9.64
C PHE A 169 -15.06 -10.96 8.52
N TRP A 170 -16.21 -11.63 8.65
CA TRP A 170 -16.86 -12.35 7.58
C TRP A 170 -18.27 -11.79 7.33
N LEU A 171 -18.73 -11.94 6.10
CA LEU A 171 -20.06 -11.59 5.63
C LEU A 171 -20.56 -12.70 4.72
N ARG A 172 -21.88 -12.89 4.66
CA ARG A 172 -22.51 -13.73 3.64
C ARG A 172 -23.23 -12.84 2.63
N VAL A 173 -23.05 -13.14 1.34
CA VAL A 173 -23.85 -12.59 0.25
C VAL A 173 -24.69 -13.71 -0.35
N SER A 174 -26.01 -13.59 -0.26
CA SER A 174 -26.99 -14.60 -0.72
C SER A 174 -28.36 -13.94 -0.83
N ASP A 175 -29.25 -14.54 -1.61
CA ASP A 175 -30.69 -14.27 -1.65
C ASP A 175 -31.43 -14.45 -0.31
N ASN A 176 -30.83 -15.14 0.67
CA ASN A 176 -31.34 -15.25 2.02
C ASN A 176 -30.20 -15.12 3.05
N PRO A 177 -29.68 -13.89 3.27
CA PRO A 177 -28.41 -13.69 3.94
C PRO A 177 -28.47 -13.90 5.45
N ASP A 178 -29.65 -13.95 6.09
CA ASP A 178 -29.78 -14.07 7.55
C ASP A 178 -30.21 -15.46 8.06
N THR A 179 -30.45 -16.44 7.18
CA THR A 179 -30.86 -17.83 7.55
C THR A 179 -29.77 -18.87 7.63
#